data_AF-A0A9E5A9W9-F1
#
_entry.id   AF-A0A9E5A9W9-F1
#
_cell.length_a   1.000
_cell.length_b   1.000
_cell.length_c   1.000
_cell.angle_alpha   90.00
_cell.angle_beta   90.00
_cell.angle_gamma   90.00
#
_symmetry.space_group_name_H-M   'P 1'
#
loop_
_entity.id
_entity.type
_entity.pdbx_description
1 polymer ?
#
loop_
_entity_poly.entity_id
_entity_poly.type
_entity_poly.pdbx_seq_one_letter_code
_entity_poly.pdbx_strand_id
1 'polypeptide(L)'
;MGGSSGGAGAAVSSGMVPSVHANDGGGSIRIPAACNGLVGMKPTRGRTPTGPEMGLFLWGMAVEFAETRTIRDSAALRDALAGPDDGYFYAAMPPRRGFLAAAMTPPGKLRIGVRDRLPGAAPISREVRSRRNATRTLLGELGHECSPLRVHDDTERYNESSVRFWAATLGYFRAQFSAATGRKIGPKTVEAQ
;
A
#
# COMPACT_ATOMS: atom_id res chain seq x y z
N MET A 1 13.34 -9.16 -4.58
CA MET A 1 11.86 -9.18 -4.78
C MET A 1 11.11 -8.13 -3.94
N GLY A 2 11.69 -7.51 -2.91
CA GLY A 2 10.92 -6.68 -1.96
C GLY A 2 9.98 -7.53 -1.10
N GLY A 3 9.29 -6.93 -0.13
CA GLY A 3 8.41 -7.65 0.78
C GLY A 3 7.41 -6.74 1.50
N SER A 4 6.43 -7.31 2.21
CA SER A 4 6.25 -8.74 2.50
C SER A 4 5.70 -9.59 1.34
N SER A 5 5.06 -8.98 0.34
CA SER A 5 4.42 -9.69 -0.78
C SER A 5 5.39 -10.08 -1.91
N GLY A 6 6.66 -10.37 -1.58
CA GLY A 6 7.72 -10.60 -2.57
C GLY A 6 7.49 -11.81 -3.49
N GLY A 7 6.98 -12.92 -2.94
CA GLY A 7 6.62 -14.11 -3.72
C GLY A 7 5.41 -13.86 -4.63
N ALA A 8 4.48 -13.02 -4.16
CA ALA A 8 3.31 -12.62 -4.93
C ALA A 8 3.75 -11.82 -6.18
N GLY A 9 4.55 -10.77 -5.98
CA GLY A 9 5.10 -9.98 -7.08
C GLY A 9 5.94 -10.80 -8.05
N ALA A 10 6.73 -11.77 -7.56
CA ALA A 10 7.49 -12.67 -8.42
C ALA A 10 6.61 -13.57 -9.30
N ALA A 11 5.48 -14.05 -8.79
CA ALA A 11 4.54 -14.88 -9.56
C ALA A 11 3.89 -14.10 -10.72
N VAL A 12 3.58 -12.82 -10.50
CA VAL A 12 3.02 -11.95 -11.54
C VAL A 12 4.09 -11.56 -12.57
N SER A 13 5.30 -11.19 -12.13
CA SER A 13 6.38 -10.75 -13.02
C SER A 13 6.92 -11.87 -13.90
N SER A 14 6.95 -13.10 -13.39
CA SER A 14 7.30 -14.31 -14.17
C SER A 14 6.17 -14.79 -15.09
N GLY A 15 4.97 -14.21 -15.00
CA GLY A 15 3.83 -14.57 -15.83
C GLY A 15 3.11 -15.86 -15.40
N MET A 16 3.38 -16.39 -14.20
CA MET A 16 2.66 -17.54 -13.65
C MET A 16 1.17 -17.23 -13.45
N VAL A 17 0.86 -16.01 -13.02
CA VAL A 17 -0.51 -15.50 -12.83
C VAL A 17 -0.64 -14.07 -13.35
N PRO A 18 -1.84 -13.64 -13.79
CA PRO A 18 -2.05 -12.28 -14.31
C PRO A 18 -2.08 -11.20 -13.21
N SER A 19 -2.41 -11.59 -11.99
CA SER A 19 -2.50 -10.75 -10.80
C SER A 19 -2.39 -11.61 -9.55
N VAL A 20 -2.07 -10.98 -8.42
CA VAL A 20 -1.98 -11.66 -7.12
C VAL A 20 -2.51 -10.77 -6.01
N HIS A 21 -3.12 -11.38 -5.00
CA HIS A 21 -3.52 -10.69 -3.78
C HIS A 21 -2.29 -10.22 -2.97
N ALA A 22 -2.39 -9.06 -2.32
CA ALA A 22 -1.36 -8.50 -1.45
C ALA A 22 -1.96 -7.53 -0.42
N ASN A 23 -1.26 -7.34 0.70
CA ASN A 23 -1.62 -6.35 1.74
C ASN A 23 -0.55 -5.27 1.89
N ASP A 24 -0.93 -4.07 2.36
CA ASP A 24 -0.01 -2.95 2.56
C ASP A 24 -0.34 -2.17 3.84
N GLY A 25 0.41 -2.46 4.91
CA GLY A 25 0.44 -1.65 6.14
C GLY A 25 1.57 -0.61 6.18
N GLY A 26 2.72 -0.94 5.60
CA GLY A 26 3.91 -0.09 5.57
C GLY A 26 4.56 0.07 4.18
N GLY A 27 3.95 -0.49 3.13
CA GLY A 27 4.52 -0.55 1.79
C GLY A 27 4.45 -1.93 1.13
N SER A 28 3.89 -2.94 1.79
CA SER A 28 3.95 -4.34 1.36
C SER A 28 3.25 -4.70 0.04
N ILE A 29 2.52 -3.78 -0.60
CA ILE A 29 2.11 -3.89 -2.03
C ILE A 29 3.09 -3.08 -2.89
N ARG A 30 3.35 -1.83 -2.50
CA ARG A 30 4.09 -0.86 -3.35
C ARG A 30 5.57 -1.20 -3.48
N ILE A 31 6.21 -1.70 -2.42
CA ILE A 31 7.63 -2.07 -2.39
C ILE A 31 7.91 -3.27 -3.32
N PRO A 32 7.25 -4.44 -3.15
CA PRO A 32 7.43 -5.55 -4.07
C PRO A 32 7.04 -5.19 -5.50
N ALA A 33 5.96 -4.44 -5.73
CA ALA A 33 5.61 -3.99 -7.08
C ALA A 33 6.74 -3.15 -7.72
N ALA A 34 7.32 -2.21 -6.96
CA ALA A 34 8.46 -1.42 -7.44
C ALA A 34 9.71 -2.27 -7.73
N CYS A 35 9.98 -3.30 -6.91
CA CYS A 35 11.10 -4.22 -7.14
C CYS A 35 10.90 -5.16 -8.33
N ASN A 36 9.65 -5.50 -8.67
CA ASN A 36 9.32 -6.47 -9.71
C ASN A 36 8.84 -5.82 -11.02
N GLY A 37 8.84 -4.49 -11.12
CA GLY A 37 8.38 -3.78 -12.32
C GLY A 37 6.88 -3.90 -12.56
N LEU A 38 6.09 -3.97 -11.49
CA LEU A 38 4.64 -4.15 -11.51
C LEU A 38 3.89 -2.90 -11.08
N VAL A 39 2.58 -2.93 -11.25
CA VAL A 39 1.63 -1.99 -10.69
C VAL A 39 1.18 -2.49 -9.32
N GLY A 40 1.44 -1.70 -8.29
CA GLY A 40 0.94 -1.94 -6.94
C GLY A 40 0.50 -0.62 -6.31
N MET A 41 -0.76 -0.57 -5.86
CA MET A 41 -1.31 0.60 -5.17
C MET A 41 -1.87 0.23 -3.81
N LYS A 42 -1.71 1.12 -2.83
CA LYS A 42 -2.37 1.02 -1.54
C LYS A 42 -3.70 1.79 -1.61
N PRO A 43 -4.87 1.14 -1.60
CA PRO A 43 -6.14 1.85 -1.67
C PRO A 43 -6.38 2.80 -0.49
N THR A 44 -7.43 3.61 -0.64
CA THR A 44 -8.05 4.32 0.48
C THR A 44 -8.51 3.31 1.53
N ARG A 45 -8.31 3.60 2.82
CA ARG A 45 -8.82 2.76 3.93
C ARG A 45 -10.34 2.63 3.84
N GLY A 46 -10.87 1.47 4.21
CA GLY A 46 -12.30 1.16 4.11
C GLY A 46 -12.85 1.07 2.69
N ARG A 47 -11.98 0.92 1.68
CA ARG A 47 -12.38 0.75 0.28
C ARG A 47 -12.34 -0.71 -0.18
N THR A 48 -11.46 -1.52 0.40
CA THR A 48 -11.42 -2.96 0.14
C THR A 48 -11.97 -3.66 1.39
N PRO A 49 -12.95 -4.56 1.23
CA PRO A 49 -13.37 -5.47 2.27
C PRO A 49 -12.23 -6.24 2.93
N THR A 50 -12.27 -6.41 4.26
CA THR A 50 -11.35 -7.21 5.09
C THR A 50 -12.06 -8.01 6.18
N GLY A 51 -13.40 -7.96 6.22
CA GLY A 51 -14.25 -8.71 7.12
C GLY A 51 -14.65 -10.09 6.61
N PRO A 52 -15.33 -10.89 7.45
CA PRO A 52 -15.71 -10.58 8.84
C PRO A 52 -14.59 -10.84 9.86
N GLU A 53 -13.52 -11.53 9.46
CA GLU A 53 -12.55 -12.12 10.41
C GLU A 53 -11.49 -11.13 10.90
N MET A 54 -11.01 -10.23 10.02
CA MET A 54 -9.85 -9.38 10.32
C MET A 54 -10.25 -7.95 10.70
N GLY A 55 -11.29 -7.40 10.08
CA GLY A 55 -11.81 -6.06 10.37
C GLY A 55 -10.74 -4.98 10.24
N LEU A 56 -10.24 -4.43 11.36
CA LEU A 56 -9.23 -3.36 11.39
C LEU A 56 -7.81 -3.87 11.57
N PHE A 57 -7.29 -4.59 10.58
CA PHE A 57 -5.91 -5.05 10.64
C PHE A 57 -4.92 -3.88 10.76
N LEU A 58 -3.95 -4.03 11.66
CA LEU A 58 -2.98 -2.98 12.01
C LEU A 58 -3.68 -1.63 12.30
N TRP A 59 -4.84 -1.69 12.98
CA TRP A 59 -5.68 -0.53 13.32
C TRP A 59 -6.10 0.30 12.09
N GLY A 60 -6.34 -0.39 10.97
CA GLY A 60 -6.71 0.22 9.69
C GLY A 60 -5.52 0.79 8.91
N MET A 61 -4.28 0.64 9.39
CA MET A 61 -3.12 0.98 8.56
C MET A 61 -2.96 0.01 7.39
N ALA A 62 -3.20 -1.27 7.63
CA ALA A 62 -3.16 -2.29 6.60
C ALA A 62 -4.44 -2.26 5.76
N VAL A 63 -4.26 -2.47 4.46
CA VAL A 63 -5.34 -2.62 3.48
C VAL A 63 -5.01 -3.75 2.53
N GLU A 64 -6.05 -4.41 2.04
CA GLU A 64 -5.96 -5.49 1.07
C GLU A 64 -6.16 -4.97 -0.35
N PHE A 65 -5.41 -5.51 -1.30
CA PHE A 65 -5.63 -5.33 -2.74
C PHE A 65 -4.83 -6.36 -3.56
N ALA A 66 -4.07 -5.92 -4.56
CA ALA A 66 -3.38 -6.76 -5.51
C ALA A 66 -2.16 -6.07 -6.15
N GLU A 67 -1.29 -6.90 -6.72
CA GLU A 67 -0.27 -6.50 -7.70
C GLU A 67 -0.66 -7.00 -9.09
N THR A 68 -0.49 -6.16 -10.11
CA THR A 68 -0.84 -6.45 -11.51
C THR A 68 0.25 -5.98 -12.47
N ARG A 69 0.20 -6.41 -13.73
CA ARG A 69 1.11 -5.92 -14.78
C ARG A 69 0.72 -4.56 -15.35
N THR A 70 -0.57 -4.21 -15.33
CA THR A 70 -1.07 -2.98 -15.94
C THR A 70 -2.00 -2.20 -15.02
N ILE A 71 -2.08 -0.88 -15.25
CA ILE A 71 -3.02 0.01 -14.55
C ILE A 71 -4.46 -0.38 -14.87
N ARG A 72 -4.75 -0.82 -16.10
CA ARG A 72 -6.08 -1.28 -16.52
C ARG A 72 -6.55 -2.45 -15.67
N ASP A 73 -5.69 -3.46 -15.45
CA ASP A 73 -6.06 -4.66 -14.69
C ASP A 73 -6.25 -4.32 -13.20
N SER A 74 -5.37 -3.47 -12.63
CA SER A 74 -5.58 -2.93 -11.28
C SER A 74 -6.93 -2.20 -11.17
N ALA A 75 -7.26 -1.34 -12.13
CA ALA A 75 -8.50 -0.58 -12.12
C ALA A 75 -9.74 -1.48 -12.25
N ALA A 76 -9.69 -2.52 -13.10
CA ALA A 76 -10.77 -3.50 -13.23
C ALA A 76 -10.96 -4.32 -11.94
N LEU A 77 -9.87 -4.81 -11.33
CA LEU A 77 -9.93 -5.47 -10.02
C LEU A 77 -10.51 -4.54 -8.95
N ARG A 78 -10.21 -3.24 -9.04
CA ARG A 78 -10.71 -2.27 -8.06
C ARG A 78 -12.23 -2.12 -8.13
N ASP A 79 -12.80 -2.16 -9.32
CA ASP A 79 -14.25 -2.15 -9.52
C ASP A 79 -14.89 -3.45 -9.04
N ALA A 80 -14.25 -4.60 -9.31
CA ALA A 80 -14.76 -5.92 -8.91
C ALA A 80 -14.70 -6.16 -7.38
N LEU A 81 -13.71 -5.56 -6.70
CA LEU A 81 -13.48 -5.73 -5.26
C LEU A 81 -13.96 -4.53 -4.42
N ALA A 82 -14.70 -3.58 -5.02
CA ALA A 82 -15.24 -2.44 -4.30
C ALA A 82 -16.57 -2.80 -3.61
N GLY A 83 -16.75 -2.28 -2.40
CA GLY A 83 -18.00 -2.40 -1.66
C GLY A 83 -17.73 -2.36 -0.15
N PRO A 84 -18.74 -2.04 0.65
CA PRO A 84 -18.68 -2.30 2.08
C PRO A 84 -18.71 -3.81 2.34
N ASP A 85 -18.20 -4.24 3.49
CA ASP A 85 -18.48 -5.55 4.07
C ASP A 85 -19.06 -5.38 5.48
N ASP A 86 -19.64 -6.46 6.01
CA ASP A 86 -20.28 -6.47 7.33
C ASP A 86 -19.26 -6.44 8.51
N GLY A 87 -17.96 -6.53 8.23
CA GLY A 87 -16.90 -6.62 9.24
C GLY A 87 -16.07 -5.34 9.43
N TYR A 88 -16.29 -4.31 8.61
CA TYR A 88 -15.48 -3.10 8.63
C TYR A 88 -16.19 -1.90 9.26
N PHE A 89 -15.49 -1.24 10.19
CA PHE A 89 -16.07 -0.20 11.06
C PHE A 89 -16.39 1.13 10.34
N TYR A 90 -15.94 1.32 9.10
CA TYR A 90 -16.21 2.52 8.29
C TYR A 90 -16.03 2.30 6.78
N ALA A 91 -17.00 2.69 5.97
CA ALA A 91 -16.88 2.59 4.51
C ALA A 91 -16.31 3.88 3.90
N ALA A 92 -15.38 3.75 2.95
CA ALA A 92 -14.96 4.88 2.14
C ALA A 92 -16.10 5.34 1.22
N MET A 93 -16.34 6.65 1.12
CA MET A 93 -17.37 7.19 0.22
C MET A 93 -17.23 6.62 -1.19
N PRO A 94 -18.28 6.05 -1.79
CA PRO A 94 -18.22 5.45 -3.13
C PRO A 94 -17.59 6.39 -4.17
N PRO A 95 -16.84 5.86 -5.15
CA PRO A 95 -16.23 6.72 -6.15
C PRO A 95 -17.31 7.28 -7.07
N ARG A 96 -17.10 8.50 -7.62
CA ARG A 96 -18.06 9.14 -8.54
C ARG A 96 -18.27 8.36 -9.84
N ARG A 97 -17.32 7.51 -10.21
CA ARG A 97 -17.33 6.62 -11.37
C ARG A 97 -16.45 5.40 -11.08
N GLY A 98 -16.63 4.33 -11.85
CA GLY A 98 -15.75 3.16 -11.77
C GLY A 98 -14.28 3.51 -12.03
N PHE A 99 -13.38 2.80 -11.36
CA PHE A 99 -11.94 2.96 -11.46
C PHE A 99 -11.43 2.61 -12.86
N LEU A 100 -11.96 1.55 -13.50
CA LEU A 100 -11.60 1.20 -14.86
C LEU A 100 -11.98 2.30 -15.84
N ALA A 101 -13.21 2.81 -15.73
CA ALA A 101 -13.67 3.92 -16.55
C ALA A 101 -12.79 5.16 -16.35
N ALA A 102 -12.42 5.46 -15.10
CA ALA A 102 -11.52 6.58 -14.80
C ALA A 102 -10.11 6.37 -15.39
N ALA A 103 -9.55 5.16 -15.30
CA ALA A 103 -8.22 4.84 -15.83
C ALA A 103 -8.15 4.89 -17.36
N MET A 104 -9.26 4.60 -18.04
CA MET A 104 -9.37 4.67 -19.50
C MET A 104 -9.75 6.06 -20.02
N THR A 105 -10.02 7.01 -19.14
CA THR A 105 -10.35 8.40 -19.52
C THR A 105 -9.09 9.27 -19.47
N PRO A 106 -8.73 10.00 -20.54
CA PRO A 106 -7.65 10.99 -20.48
C PRO A 106 -7.89 12.00 -19.36
N PRO A 107 -6.91 12.24 -18.46
CA PRO A 107 -7.13 13.05 -17.26
C PRO A 107 -7.18 14.57 -17.51
N GLY A 108 -6.97 15.01 -18.75
CA GLY A 108 -6.71 16.42 -19.06
C GLY A 108 -5.41 16.91 -18.43
N LYS A 109 -5.29 18.22 -18.23
CA LYS A 109 -4.14 18.82 -17.56
C LYS A 109 -4.22 18.59 -16.05
N LEU A 110 -3.22 17.93 -15.49
CA LEU A 110 -3.07 17.70 -14.05
C LEU A 110 -2.03 18.65 -13.43
N ARG A 111 -2.21 18.95 -12.14
CA ARG A 111 -1.20 19.57 -11.29
C ARG A 111 -0.61 18.50 -10.39
N ILE A 112 0.70 18.27 -10.51
CA ILE A 112 1.40 17.14 -9.91
C ILE A 112 2.45 17.67 -8.93
N GLY A 113 2.24 17.39 -7.65
CA GLY A 113 3.20 17.71 -6.60
C GLY A 113 4.34 16.69 -6.56
N VAL A 114 5.58 17.15 -6.73
CA VAL A 114 6.78 16.30 -6.71
C VAL A 114 7.47 16.44 -5.36
N ARG A 115 7.63 15.32 -4.66
CA ARG A 115 8.21 15.28 -3.33
C ARG A 115 9.49 14.45 -3.32
N ASP A 116 10.56 15.04 -2.80
CA ASP A 116 11.92 14.48 -2.89
C ASP A 116 12.41 13.84 -1.59
N ARG A 117 11.73 14.07 -0.47
CA ARG A 117 12.04 13.49 0.85
C ARG A 117 10.77 13.14 1.58
N LEU A 118 10.69 11.94 2.10
CA LEU A 118 9.66 11.53 3.04
C LEU A 118 10.15 11.75 4.48
N PRO A 119 9.25 11.97 5.45
CA PRO A 119 9.62 12.16 6.85
C PRO A 119 10.33 10.90 7.37
N GLY A 120 11.48 11.07 8.00
CA GLY A 120 12.25 9.93 8.55
C GLY A 120 12.89 8.99 7.52
N ALA A 121 12.74 9.25 6.22
CA ALA A 121 13.30 8.40 5.17
C ALA A 121 14.76 8.76 4.86
N ALA A 122 15.56 7.73 4.59
CA ALA A 122 16.91 7.91 4.05
C ALA A 122 16.86 8.65 2.70
N PRO A 123 17.93 9.40 2.34
CA PRO A 123 18.03 9.99 1.01
C PRO A 123 17.92 8.94 -0.09
N ILE A 124 17.13 9.24 -1.13
CA ILE A 124 17.05 8.38 -2.31
C ILE A 124 18.39 8.33 -3.05
N SER A 125 18.68 7.19 -3.69
CA SER A 125 19.88 7.02 -4.51
C SER A 125 19.88 7.97 -5.71
N ARG A 126 21.07 8.18 -6.30
CA ARG A 126 21.23 8.99 -7.52
C ARG A 126 20.39 8.45 -8.67
N GLU A 127 20.32 7.12 -8.81
CA GLU A 127 19.56 6.47 -9.87
C GLU A 127 18.06 6.72 -9.74
N VAL A 128 17.49 6.51 -8.55
CA VAL A 128 16.05 6.75 -8.29
C VAL A 128 15.70 8.21 -8.55
N ARG A 129 16.58 9.14 -8.15
CA ARG A 129 16.42 10.57 -8.42
C ARG A 129 16.39 10.88 -9.91
N SER A 130 17.29 10.27 -10.69
CA SER A 130 17.36 10.43 -12.14
C SER A 130 16.08 9.92 -12.82
N ARG A 131 15.63 8.71 -12.48
CA ARG A 131 14.40 8.11 -13.03
C ARG A 131 13.17 8.95 -12.74
N ARG A 132 13.02 9.43 -11.50
CA ARG A 132 11.94 10.35 -11.12
C ARG A 132 11.99 11.66 -11.92
N ASN A 133 13.17 12.24 -12.12
CA ASN A 133 13.31 13.47 -12.91
C ASN A 133 12.91 13.24 -14.38
N ALA A 134 13.27 12.10 -14.97
CA ALA A 134 12.82 11.73 -16.30
C ALA A 134 11.29 11.58 -16.37
N THR A 135 10.66 10.95 -15.37
CA THR A 135 9.19 10.89 -15.28
C THR A 135 8.57 12.28 -15.20
N ARG A 136 9.17 13.21 -14.44
CA ARG A 136 8.70 14.60 -14.37
C ARG A 136 8.76 15.31 -15.72
N THR A 137 9.83 15.12 -16.48
CA THR A 137 9.96 15.66 -17.85
C THR A 137 8.87 15.11 -18.75
N LEU A 138 8.68 13.78 -18.76
CA LEU A 138 7.63 13.13 -19.55
C LEU A 138 6.23 13.66 -19.21
N LEU A 139 5.93 13.85 -17.92
CA LEU A 139 4.63 14.42 -17.51
C LEU A 139 4.45 15.85 -18.03
N GLY A 140 5.52 16.64 -18.09
CA GLY A 140 5.50 17.98 -18.69
C GLY A 140 5.25 17.96 -20.20
N GLU A 141 5.90 17.04 -20.92
CA GLU A 141 5.67 16.81 -22.36
C GLU A 141 4.24 16.36 -22.66
N LEU A 142 3.63 15.60 -21.74
CA LEU A 142 2.20 15.23 -21.80
C LEU A 142 1.24 16.37 -21.39
N GLY A 143 1.75 17.59 -21.14
CA GLY A 143 0.97 18.78 -20.86
C GLY A 143 0.57 18.98 -19.39
N HIS A 144 1.15 18.22 -18.46
CA HIS A 144 0.91 18.39 -17.03
C HIS A 144 1.84 19.43 -16.38
N GLU A 145 1.40 19.99 -15.26
CA GLU A 145 2.19 20.94 -14.48
C GLU A 145 2.80 20.24 -13.27
N CYS A 146 4.13 20.14 -13.22
CA CYS A 146 4.84 19.54 -12.09
C CYS A 146 5.53 20.61 -11.26
N SER A 147 5.26 20.65 -9.95
CA SER A 147 5.90 21.60 -9.03
C SER A 147 6.40 20.89 -7.76
N PRO A 148 7.48 21.37 -7.12
CA PRO A 148 7.91 20.83 -5.84
C PRO A 148 6.80 20.94 -4.79
N LEU A 149 6.47 19.83 -4.13
CA LEU A 149 5.52 19.80 -3.03
C LEU A 149 6.27 19.67 -1.70
N ARG A 150 6.04 20.65 -0.82
CA ARG A 150 6.46 20.59 0.58
C ARG A 150 5.22 20.35 1.43
N VAL A 151 5.24 19.27 2.19
CA VAL A 151 4.23 18.98 3.21
C VAL A 151 4.91 19.15 4.56
N HIS A 152 4.27 19.87 5.47
CA HIS A 152 4.73 19.95 6.84
C HIS A 152 4.36 18.64 7.54
N ASP A 153 5.36 17.84 7.90
CA ASP A 153 5.14 16.55 8.53
C ASP A 153 5.83 16.52 9.89
N ASP A 154 5.07 16.14 10.91
CA ASP A 154 5.58 15.83 12.23
C ASP A 154 6.19 14.42 12.20
N THR A 155 7.49 14.36 11.91
CA THR A 155 8.22 13.09 11.73
C THR A 155 8.25 12.28 13.02
N GLU A 156 8.43 12.95 14.15
CA GLU A 156 8.51 12.31 15.46
C GLU A 156 7.17 11.68 15.82
N ARG A 157 6.08 12.44 15.71
CA ARG A 157 4.73 11.92 15.96
C ARG A 157 4.34 10.80 15.00
N TYR A 158 4.74 10.89 13.73
CA TYR A 158 4.52 9.82 12.76
C TYR A 158 5.22 8.52 13.19
N ASN A 159 6.49 8.60 13.58
CA ASN A 159 7.27 7.44 14.01
C ASN A 159 6.71 6.85 15.31
N GLU A 160 6.42 7.70 16.30
CA GLU A 160 5.85 7.28 17.57
C GLU A 160 4.49 6.57 17.36
N SER A 161 3.61 7.17 16.55
CA SER A 161 2.30 6.57 16.23
C SER A 161 2.46 5.23 15.51
N SER A 162 3.40 5.13 14.57
CA SER A 162 3.69 3.89 13.85
C SER A 162 4.14 2.79 14.80
N VAL A 163 5.09 3.07 15.70
CA VAL A 163 5.56 2.11 16.72
C VAL A 163 4.41 1.66 17.61
N ARG A 164 3.54 2.57 18.05
CA ARG A 164 2.36 2.24 18.88
C ARG A 164 1.40 1.31 18.15
N PHE A 165 1.09 1.56 16.87
CA PHE A 165 0.20 0.69 16.08
C PHE A 165 0.80 -0.72 15.90
N TRP A 166 2.10 -0.82 15.60
CA TRP A 166 2.77 -2.11 15.48
C TRP A 166 2.82 -2.86 16.81
N ALA A 167 3.21 -2.19 17.90
CA ALA A 167 3.28 -2.79 19.23
C ALA A 167 1.91 -3.28 19.71
N ALA A 168 0.84 -2.49 19.51
CA ALA A 168 -0.51 -2.89 19.86
C ALA A 168 -0.98 -4.10 19.05
N THR A 169 -0.68 -4.15 17.75
CA THR A 169 -1.03 -5.28 16.87
C THR A 169 -0.28 -6.55 17.25
N LEU A 170 1.02 -6.44 17.57
CA LEU A 170 1.80 -7.57 18.08
C LEU A 170 1.27 -8.05 19.43
N GLY A 171 0.87 -7.14 20.32
CA GLY A 171 0.22 -7.47 21.60
C GLY A 171 -1.08 -8.25 21.39
N TYR A 172 -1.91 -7.84 20.43
CA TYR A 172 -3.13 -8.56 20.04
C TYR A 172 -2.82 -9.97 19.53
N PHE A 173 -1.91 -10.12 18.57
CA PHE A 173 -1.55 -11.44 18.06
C PHE A 173 -0.91 -12.33 19.12
N ARG A 174 -0.10 -11.76 20.01
CA ARG A 174 0.45 -12.50 21.15
C ARG A 174 -0.66 -13.12 21.99
N ALA A 175 -1.74 -12.38 22.26
CA ALA A 175 -2.89 -12.92 22.99
C ALA A 175 -3.60 -14.01 22.18
N GLN A 176 -3.85 -13.77 20.89
CA GLN A 176 -4.53 -14.75 20.02
C GLN A 176 -3.74 -16.06 19.86
N PHE A 177 -2.43 -15.99 19.57
CA PHE A 177 -1.59 -17.17 19.46
C PHE A 177 -1.50 -17.91 20.80
N SER A 178 -1.43 -17.18 21.92
CA SER A 178 -1.42 -17.82 23.24
C SER A 178 -2.72 -18.60 23.50
N ALA A 179 -3.87 -18.04 23.13
CA ALA A 179 -5.16 -18.71 23.23
C ALA A 179 -5.26 -19.93 22.29
N ALA A 180 -4.85 -19.77 21.03
CA ALA A 180 -4.94 -20.82 20.01
C ALA A 180 -4.01 -22.01 20.29
N THR A 181 -2.84 -21.77 20.87
CA THR A 181 -1.83 -22.81 21.14
C THR A 181 -1.87 -23.35 22.58
N GLY A 182 -2.60 -22.70 23.48
CA GLY A 182 -2.56 -22.97 24.92
C GLY A 182 -1.22 -22.64 25.60
N ARG A 183 -0.24 -22.09 24.87
CA ARG A 183 1.09 -21.76 25.40
C ARG A 183 1.16 -20.28 25.76
N LYS A 184 1.55 -19.97 26.99
CA LYS A 184 1.80 -18.57 27.40
C LYS A 184 2.97 -18.00 26.60
N ILE A 185 2.71 -16.95 25.83
CA ILE A 185 3.78 -16.23 25.13
C ILE A 185 4.46 -15.26 26.09
N GLY A 186 5.78 -15.35 26.25
CA GLY A 186 6.60 -14.46 27.10
C GLY A 186 8.09 -14.62 26.81
N PRO A 187 8.99 -14.06 27.62
CA PRO A 187 10.44 -14.02 27.34
C PRO A 187 11.11 -15.38 27.11
N LYS A 188 10.52 -16.47 27.62
CA LYS A 188 11.03 -17.85 27.42
C LYS A 188 10.50 -18.53 26.16
N THR A 189 9.63 -17.88 25.42
CA THR A 189 8.92 -18.46 24.26
C THR A 189 8.93 -17.53 23.05
N VAL A 190 9.60 -16.38 23.16
CA VAL A 190 9.86 -15.47 22.05
C VAL A 190 11.38 -15.31 21.97
N GLU A 191 11.92 -15.36 20.76
CA GLU A 191 13.30 -14.93 20.54
C GLU A 191 13.34 -13.41 20.69
N ALA A 192 14.21 -12.91 21.56
CA ALA A 192 14.55 -11.50 21.56
C ALA A 192 15.52 -11.27 20.39
N GLN A 193 15.13 -10.40 19.46
CA GLN A 193 16.06 -9.81 18.49
C GLN A 193 16.48 -8.43 18.96
#